data_AF-A0A2I7N4W6-F1
#
_entry.id   AF-A0A2I7N4W6-F1
#
_cell.length_a   1.000
_cell.length_b   1.000
_cell.length_c   1.000
_cell.angle_alpha   90.00
_cell.angle_beta   90.00
_cell.angle_gamma   90.00
#
_symmetry.space_group_name_H-M   'P 1'
#
loop_
_entity.id
_entity.type
_entity.pdbx_description
1 polymer ?
#
loop_
_entity_poly.entity_id
_entity_poly.type
_entity_poly.pdbx_seq_one_letter_code
_entity_poly.pdbx_strand_id
1 'polypeptide(L)'
;MADTSKVGFVFAFVVVPTIIFFGSVISILYFFGIMQWIIEKLAFLLRKTIKLSGVESLVVIADIFLGQSEGPMVIGPYVQNMTRSELACAFVAGLANLSGSTLGMYLSFLAAGNHAEELMVANSLLTATFMNATSAIVFAKMIFPETNYEAIMDAKHLKVTGSRHDSLVDAIMHGAFTGVKIGVAICAALMAVIPLIHAIDGFLFWIGSLVHINDYIATSSNKSFDGLSLEYIFGLIFRFFAFFMGLVGMKLCKWEACLGRRLLSMNLLPL
;
A
#
# COMPACT_ATOMS: atom_id res chain seq x y z
N MET A 1 -4.60 -21.11 -17.59
CA MET A 1 -5.90 -20.40 -17.52
C MET A 1 -6.88 -21.37 -16.89
N ALA A 2 -7.13 -21.24 -15.59
CA ALA A 2 -8.14 -22.06 -14.92
C ALA A 2 -9.51 -21.47 -15.26
N ASP A 3 -10.46 -22.34 -15.62
CA ASP A 3 -11.83 -21.97 -15.96
C ASP A 3 -12.57 -21.49 -14.69
N THR A 4 -12.67 -20.17 -14.53
CA THR A 4 -13.28 -19.49 -13.37
C THR A 4 -14.77 -19.78 -13.20
N SER A 5 -15.40 -20.48 -14.15
CA SER A 5 -16.81 -20.85 -14.11
C SER A 5 -17.11 -22.11 -13.29
N LYS A 6 -16.11 -22.98 -13.07
CA LYS A 6 -16.27 -24.26 -12.31
C LYS A 6 -15.58 -24.28 -10.97
N VAL A 7 -14.58 -23.43 -10.79
CA VAL A 7 -13.88 -23.22 -9.52
C VAL A 7 -14.12 -21.76 -9.19
N GLY A 8 -14.90 -21.49 -8.13
CA GLY A 8 -15.13 -20.12 -7.68
C GLY A 8 -13.82 -19.35 -7.57
N PHE A 9 -13.86 -18.02 -7.73
CA PHE A 9 -12.68 -17.16 -7.77
C PHE A 9 -11.66 -17.52 -6.66
N VAL A 10 -10.53 -18.14 -7.04
CA VAL A 10 -9.49 -18.51 -6.08
C VAL A 10 -8.47 -17.40 -6.02
N PHE A 11 -8.64 -16.52 -5.02
CA PHE A 11 -7.82 -15.34 -4.78
C PHE A 11 -6.32 -15.59 -4.99
N ALA A 12 -5.77 -16.64 -4.41
CA ALA A 12 -4.34 -16.95 -4.49
C ALA A 12 -3.85 -17.21 -5.93
N PHE A 13 -4.66 -17.84 -6.79
CA PHE A 13 -4.28 -18.14 -8.17
C PHE A 13 -4.40 -16.95 -9.12
N VAL A 14 -5.03 -15.86 -8.69
CA VAL A 14 -5.10 -14.61 -9.47
C VAL A 14 -4.06 -13.61 -8.97
N VAL A 15 -3.92 -13.49 -7.65
CA VAL A 15 -3.05 -12.48 -7.02
C VAL A 15 -1.57 -12.83 -7.15
N VAL A 16 -1.20 -14.05 -6.76
CA VAL A 16 0.21 -14.44 -6.64
C VAL A 16 0.92 -14.39 -8.00
N PRO A 17 0.35 -14.93 -9.11
CA PRO A 17 1.00 -14.81 -10.41
C PRO A 17 1.19 -13.38 -10.89
N THR A 18 0.23 -12.49 -10.63
CA THR A 18 0.33 -11.06 -10.97
C THR A 18 1.48 -10.40 -10.22
N ILE A 19 1.63 -10.68 -8.91
CA ILE A 19 2.75 -10.17 -8.10
C ILE A 19 4.10 -10.68 -8.62
N ILE A 20 4.20 -11.97 -8.96
CA ILE A 20 5.42 -12.58 -9.52
C ILE A 20 5.80 -11.93 -10.85
N PHE A 21 4.81 -11.71 -11.73
CA PHE A 21 5.01 -11.05 -13.00
C PHE A 21 5.52 -9.61 -12.82
N PHE A 22 4.85 -8.79 -12.02
CA PHE A 22 5.27 -7.42 -11.77
C PHE A 22 6.64 -7.34 -11.07
N GLY A 23 6.94 -8.24 -10.13
CA GLY A 23 8.27 -8.32 -9.51
C GLY A 23 9.38 -8.65 -10.52
N SER A 24 9.10 -9.53 -11.47
CA SER A 24 10.02 -9.84 -12.58
C SER A 24 10.24 -8.63 -13.49
N VAL A 25 9.16 -7.92 -13.86
CA VAL A 25 9.23 -6.71 -14.71
C VAL A 25 10.04 -5.61 -14.03
N ILE A 26 9.79 -5.35 -12.75
CA ILE A 26 10.57 -4.37 -11.97
C ILE A 26 12.04 -4.75 -11.98
N SER A 27 12.39 -6.02 -11.72
CA SER A 27 13.78 -6.46 -11.75
C SER A 27 14.46 -6.30 -13.12
N ILE A 28 13.73 -6.55 -14.22
CA ILE A 28 14.23 -6.26 -15.58
C ILE A 28 14.54 -4.76 -15.75
N LEU A 29 13.65 -3.88 -15.29
CA LEU A 29 13.85 -2.43 -15.40
C LEU A 29 15.04 -1.95 -14.55
N TYR A 30 15.32 -2.60 -13.42
CA TYR A 30 16.53 -2.39 -12.64
C TYR A 30 17.79 -2.91 -13.34
N PHE A 31 17.72 -4.06 -14.00
CA PHE A 31 18.84 -4.61 -14.77
C PHE A 31 19.26 -3.67 -15.91
N PHE A 32 18.29 -3.08 -16.62
CA PHE A 32 18.56 -2.12 -17.69
C PHE A 32 18.93 -0.70 -17.23
N GLY A 33 18.85 -0.40 -15.93
CA GLY A 33 19.14 0.96 -15.42
C GLY A 33 17.99 1.96 -15.56
N ILE A 34 16.82 1.54 -16.05
CA ILE A 34 15.68 2.42 -16.34
C ILE A 34 15.08 2.95 -15.03
N MET A 35 14.90 2.08 -14.03
CA MET A 35 14.35 2.49 -12.73
C MET A 35 15.26 3.47 -12.02
N GLN A 36 16.57 3.24 -12.06
CA GLN A 36 17.57 4.12 -11.47
C GLN A 36 17.48 5.51 -12.12
N TRP A 37 17.38 5.56 -13.46
CA TRP A 37 17.23 6.82 -14.17
C TRP A 37 15.93 7.56 -13.79
N ILE A 38 14.79 6.86 -13.72
CA ILE A 38 13.50 7.46 -13.33
C ILE A 38 13.57 8.00 -11.89
N ILE A 39 14.06 7.17 -10.96
CA ILE A 39 14.14 7.51 -9.53
C ILE A 39 15.05 8.72 -9.33
N GLU A 40 16.24 8.75 -9.94
CA GLU A 40 17.17 9.87 -9.81
C GLU A 40 16.59 11.18 -10.37
N LYS A 41 15.87 11.13 -11.51
CA LYS A 41 15.24 12.32 -12.10
C LYS A 41 14.09 12.85 -11.25
N LEU A 42 13.22 11.99 -10.76
CA LEU A 42 12.11 12.38 -9.90
C LEU A 42 12.60 12.85 -8.52
N ALA A 43 13.62 12.20 -7.95
CA ALA A 43 14.23 12.64 -6.70
C ALA A 43 14.91 14.00 -6.86
N PHE A 44 15.57 14.26 -7.98
CA PHE A 44 16.11 15.58 -8.29
C PHE A 44 15.01 16.65 -8.38
N LEU A 45 13.89 16.33 -9.02
CA LEU A 45 12.73 17.23 -9.10
C LEU A 45 12.19 17.54 -7.70
N LEU A 46 11.97 16.50 -6.89
CA LEU A 46 11.46 16.62 -5.52
C LEU A 46 12.40 17.43 -4.62
N ARG A 47 13.71 17.23 -4.76
CA ARG A 47 14.74 18.00 -4.07
C ARG A 47 14.69 19.47 -4.46
N LYS A 48 14.48 19.77 -5.74
CA LYS A 48 14.40 21.15 -6.24
C LYS A 48 13.13 21.86 -5.78
N THR A 49 12.01 21.15 -5.66
CA THR A 49 10.71 21.73 -5.31
C THR A 49 10.50 21.81 -3.79
N ILE A 50 10.76 20.73 -3.05
CA ILE A 50 10.45 20.60 -1.61
C ILE A 50 11.69 20.83 -0.72
N LYS A 51 12.90 20.84 -1.29
CA LYS A 51 14.19 21.02 -0.56
C LYS A 51 14.46 19.93 0.48
N LEU A 52 14.07 18.69 0.20
CA LEU A 52 14.41 17.51 1.01
C LEU A 52 15.89 17.11 0.84
N SER A 53 16.37 16.22 1.72
CA SER A 53 17.70 15.64 1.57
C SER A 53 17.79 14.73 0.34
N GLY A 54 19.02 14.46 -0.11
CA GLY A 54 19.23 13.57 -1.24
C GLY A 54 18.72 12.15 -0.96
N VAL A 55 19.04 11.61 0.22
CA VAL A 55 18.66 10.24 0.62
C VAL A 55 17.15 10.16 0.78
N GLU A 56 16.55 11.11 1.49
CA GLU A 56 15.10 11.16 1.71
C GLU A 56 14.30 11.24 0.40
N SER A 57 14.75 12.09 -0.54
CA SER A 57 14.10 12.20 -1.85
C SER A 57 14.19 10.90 -2.64
N LEU A 58 15.32 10.18 -2.55
CA LEU A 58 15.48 8.88 -3.20
C LEU A 58 14.58 7.82 -2.58
N VAL A 59 14.45 7.78 -1.25
CA VAL A 59 13.54 6.83 -0.57
C VAL A 59 12.11 7.05 -1.00
N VAL A 60 11.62 8.29 -0.86
CA VAL A 60 10.20 8.57 -1.10
C VAL A 60 9.82 8.24 -2.55
N ILE A 61 10.70 8.55 -3.50
CA ILE A 61 10.47 8.21 -4.91
C ILE A 61 10.62 6.71 -5.16
N ALA A 62 11.59 6.03 -4.54
CA ALA A 62 11.72 4.58 -4.65
C ALA A 62 10.47 3.85 -4.12
N ASP A 63 9.94 4.28 -2.98
CA ASP A 63 8.74 3.70 -2.34
C ASP A 63 7.48 3.81 -3.21
N ILE A 64 7.36 4.83 -4.07
CA ILE A 64 6.23 4.96 -5.02
C ILE A 64 6.17 3.76 -5.97
N PHE A 65 7.31 3.20 -6.36
CA PHE A 65 7.38 2.12 -7.35
C PHE A 65 7.62 0.75 -6.71
N LEU A 66 8.46 0.70 -5.69
CA LEU A 66 8.94 -0.51 -5.03
C LEU A 66 8.09 -0.90 -3.81
N GLY A 67 7.50 0.09 -3.15
CA GLY A 67 6.79 -0.05 -1.89
C GLY A 67 7.67 -0.40 -0.69
N GLN A 68 7.02 -0.52 0.47
CA GLN A 68 7.63 -0.63 1.80
C GLN A 68 8.67 -1.75 1.99
N SER A 69 8.57 -2.86 1.24
CA SER A 69 9.49 -3.99 1.39
C SER A 69 10.79 -3.85 0.60
N GLU A 70 10.81 -2.99 -0.43
CA GLU A 70 11.90 -2.88 -1.39
C GLU A 70 12.53 -1.48 -1.43
N GLY A 71 11.79 -0.44 -1.06
CA GLY A 71 12.32 0.93 -0.97
C GLY A 71 13.48 1.09 0.04
N PRO A 72 13.42 0.51 1.25
CA PRO A 72 14.56 0.54 2.19
C PRO A 72 15.81 -0.16 1.65
N MET A 73 15.68 -1.10 0.72
CA MET A 73 16.84 -1.77 0.10
C MET A 73 17.64 -0.82 -0.79
N VAL A 74 16.96 0.13 -1.45
CA VAL A 74 17.60 1.14 -2.30
C VAL A 74 18.52 2.06 -1.51
N ILE A 75 18.15 2.34 -0.26
CA ILE A 75 18.89 3.25 0.63
C ILE A 75 19.68 2.54 1.73
N GLY A 76 19.69 1.21 1.76
CA GLY A 76 20.35 0.40 2.78
C GLY A 76 21.74 0.88 3.21
N PRO A 77 22.66 1.24 2.27
CA PRO A 77 23.98 1.75 2.61
C PRO A 77 23.99 3.09 3.35
N TYR A 78 22.92 3.88 3.23
CA TYR A 78 22.82 5.24 3.76
C TYR A 78 22.05 5.29 5.09
N VAL A 79 21.24 4.27 5.42
CA VAL A 79 20.38 4.22 6.62
C VAL A 79 21.14 4.56 7.91
N GLN A 80 22.36 4.04 8.06
CA GLN A 80 23.16 4.24 9.28
C GLN A 80 23.55 5.69 9.53
N ASN A 81 23.55 6.50 8.49
CA ASN A 81 23.99 7.90 8.54
C ASN A 81 22.81 8.87 8.38
N MET A 82 21.57 8.38 8.35
CA MET A 82 20.37 9.21 8.24
C MET A 82 20.03 9.89 9.57
N THR A 83 19.52 11.12 9.50
CA THR A 83 18.95 11.78 10.68
C THR A 83 17.65 11.09 11.12
N ARG A 84 17.18 11.40 12.33
CA ARG A 84 15.87 10.91 12.80
C ARG A 84 14.72 11.38 11.92
N SER A 85 14.79 12.61 11.39
CA SER A 85 13.74 13.16 10.53
C SER A 85 13.74 12.46 9.17
N GLU A 86 14.92 12.23 8.58
CA GLU A 86 15.05 11.49 7.32
C GLU A 86 14.55 10.04 7.45
N LEU A 87 14.92 9.35 8.53
CA LEU A 87 14.48 7.98 8.79
C LEU A 87 12.96 7.92 9.04
N ALA A 88 12.42 8.87 9.79
CA ALA A 88 10.98 8.97 10.01
C ALA A 88 10.23 9.22 8.69
N CYS A 89 10.74 10.10 7.82
CA CYS A 89 10.12 10.34 6.53
C CYS A 89 10.17 9.11 5.62
N ALA A 90 11.31 8.42 5.56
CA ALA A 90 11.45 7.15 4.87
C ALA A 90 10.40 6.13 5.34
N PHE A 91 10.24 5.99 6.66
CA PHE A 91 9.29 5.04 7.23
C PHE A 91 7.83 5.42 6.95
N VAL A 92 7.46 6.68 7.13
CA VAL A 92 6.10 7.17 6.87
C VAL A 92 5.75 7.09 5.38
N ALA A 93 6.69 7.39 4.49
CA ALA A 93 6.50 7.28 3.04
C ALA A 93 6.29 5.83 2.60
N GLY A 94 7.08 4.89 3.13
CA GLY A 94 6.90 3.46 2.87
C GLY A 94 5.51 2.97 3.28
N LEU A 95 5.01 3.38 4.45
CA LEU A 95 3.68 2.98 4.94
C LEU A 95 2.51 3.67 4.20
N ALA A 96 2.73 4.85 3.64
CA ALA A 96 1.69 5.61 2.96
C ALA A 96 1.43 5.12 1.52
N ASN A 97 2.42 4.49 0.89
CA ASN A 97 2.39 4.13 -0.52
C ASN A 97 2.04 2.67 -0.77
N LEU A 98 1.55 2.39 -1.98
CA LEU A 98 1.33 1.05 -2.49
C LEU A 98 2.54 0.66 -3.36
N SER A 99 2.99 -0.60 -3.27
CA SER A 99 4.01 -1.10 -4.19
C SER A 99 3.44 -1.26 -5.61
N GLY A 100 4.29 -1.17 -6.63
CA GLY A 100 3.91 -1.46 -8.02
C GLY A 100 3.31 -2.86 -8.20
N SER A 101 3.81 -3.84 -7.44
CA SER A 101 3.27 -5.21 -7.43
C SER A 101 1.85 -5.29 -6.86
N THR A 102 1.53 -4.49 -5.84
CA THR A 102 0.18 -4.43 -5.23
C THR A 102 -0.76 -3.62 -6.12
N LEU A 103 -0.28 -2.58 -6.80
CA LEU A 103 -1.05 -1.81 -7.79
C LEU A 103 -1.56 -2.70 -8.94
N GLY A 104 -0.70 -3.57 -9.48
CA GLY A 104 -1.09 -4.53 -10.52
C GLY A 104 -2.16 -5.54 -10.07
N MET A 105 -2.08 -5.97 -8.81
CA MET A 105 -3.14 -6.76 -8.19
C MET A 105 -4.45 -5.99 -8.16
N TYR A 106 -4.47 -4.77 -7.60
CA TYR A 106 -5.67 -3.94 -7.53
C TYR A 106 -6.30 -3.68 -8.89
N LEU A 107 -5.48 -3.43 -9.91
CA LEU A 107 -5.95 -3.24 -11.28
C LEU A 107 -6.68 -4.48 -11.80
N SER A 108 -6.11 -5.66 -11.58
CA SER A 108 -6.70 -6.94 -12.00
C SER A 108 -8.05 -7.21 -11.33
N PHE A 109 -8.24 -6.76 -10.09
CA PHE A 109 -9.51 -6.92 -9.36
C PHE A 109 -10.56 -5.89 -9.72
N LEU A 110 -10.19 -4.61 -9.71
CA LEU A 110 -11.12 -3.49 -9.84
C LEU A 110 -11.60 -3.28 -11.28
N ALA A 111 -10.80 -3.68 -12.28
CA ALA A 111 -11.14 -3.46 -13.68
C ALA A 111 -12.15 -4.48 -14.25
N ALA A 112 -12.43 -5.59 -13.54
CA ALA A 112 -13.39 -6.63 -13.90
C ALA A 112 -13.39 -7.07 -15.39
N GLY A 113 -12.26 -6.93 -16.11
CA GLY A 113 -12.11 -7.27 -17.52
C GLY A 113 -12.53 -6.21 -18.54
N ASN A 114 -12.93 -5.00 -18.13
CA ASN A 114 -13.26 -3.90 -19.03
C ASN A 114 -12.08 -2.93 -19.19
N HIS A 115 -11.49 -2.85 -20.39
CA HIS A 115 -10.31 -2.00 -20.66
C HIS A 115 -10.53 -0.50 -20.39
N ALA A 116 -11.75 0.01 -20.53
CA ALA A 116 -12.04 1.41 -20.25
C ALA A 116 -11.97 1.73 -18.74
N GLU A 117 -12.46 0.80 -17.91
CA GLU A 117 -12.43 0.95 -16.45
C GLU A 117 -11.04 0.68 -15.89
N GLU A 118 -10.29 -0.24 -16.49
CA GLU A 118 -8.89 -0.52 -16.17
C GLU A 118 -8.04 0.76 -16.23
N LEU A 119 -8.15 1.51 -17.33
CA LEU A 119 -7.38 2.75 -17.49
C LEU A 119 -7.77 3.81 -16.46
N MET A 120 -9.07 3.95 -16.17
CA MET A 120 -9.54 4.92 -15.17
C MET A 120 -9.04 4.57 -13.77
N VAL A 121 -9.12 3.29 -13.40
CA VAL A 121 -8.65 2.80 -12.10
C VAL A 121 -7.14 2.94 -11.99
N ALA A 122 -6.38 2.52 -13.01
CA ALA A 122 -4.92 2.67 -13.06
C ALA A 122 -4.49 4.13 -12.87
N ASN A 123 -5.12 5.06 -13.59
CA ASN A 123 -4.84 6.49 -13.47
C ASN A 123 -5.14 6.99 -12.05
N SER A 124 -6.25 6.58 -11.46
CA SER A 124 -6.61 6.98 -10.09
C SER A 124 -5.64 6.45 -9.04
N LEU A 125 -5.22 5.19 -9.16
CA LEU A 125 -4.29 4.55 -8.22
C LEU A 125 -2.88 5.11 -8.35
N LEU A 126 -2.41 5.35 -9.58
CA LEU A 126 -1.12 5.97 -9.82
C LEU A 126 -1.10 7.40 -9.25
N THR A 127 -2.13 8.19 -9.56
CA THR A 127 -2.26 9.56 -9.02
C THR A 127 -2.31 9.56 -7.50
N ALA A 128 -3.07 8.66 -6.89
CA ALA A 128 -3.14 8.51 -5.44
C ALA A 128 -1.78 8.17 -4.83
N THR A 129 -0.98 7.31 -5.46
CA THR A 129 0.36 6.95 -4.94
C THR A 129 1.30 8.15 -4.92
N PHE A 130 1.30 8.99 -5.96
CA PHE A 130 2.09 10.24 -5.97
C PHE A 130 1.61 11.26 -4.93
N MET A 131 0.29 11.37 -4.73
CA MET A 131 -0.29 12.24 -3.70
C MET A 131 0.02 11.75 -2.28
N ASN A 132 0.01 10.43 -2.06
CA ASN A 132 0.35 9.82 -0.78
C ASN A 132 1.82 10.08 -0.44
N ALA A 133 2.73 9.94 -1.40
CA ALA A 133 4.16 10.22 -1.19
C ALA A 133 4.41 11.67 -0.74
N THR A 134 3.77 12.65 -1.39
CA THR A 134 3.92 14.06 -1.01
C THR A 134 3.24 14.37 0.33
N SER A 135 2.08 13.78 0.60
CA SER A 135 1.39 13.91 1.90
C SER A 135 2.22 13.31 3.04
N ALA A 136 2.84 12.14 2.80
CA ALA A 136 3.71 11.48 3.76
C ALA A 136 4.90 12.34 4.15
N ILE A 137 5.53 13.02 3.18
CA ILE A 137 6.59 14.00 3.45
C ILE A 137 6.08 15.11 4.37
N VAL A 138 4.94 15.70 4.02
CA VAL A 138 4.38 16.83 4.79
C VAL A 138 4.09 16.41 6.23
N PHE A 139 3.41 15.28 6.44
CA PHE A 139 3.13 14.76 7.77
C PHE A 139 4.40 14.37 8.53
N ALA A 140 5.35 13.69 7.88
CA ALA A 140 6.61 13.31 8.52
C ALA A 140 7.39 14.54 9.01
N LYS A 141 7.47 15.60 8.20
CA LYS A 141 8.18 16.82 8.57
C LYS A 141 7.43 17.71 9.57
N MET A 142 6.10 17.64 9.61
CA MET A 142 5.33 18.31 10.66
C MET A 142 5.55 17.67 12.03
N ILE A 143 5.62 16.32 12.09
CA ILE A 143 5.79 15.59 13.35
C ILE A 143 7.26 15.52 13.76
N PHE A 144 8.15 15.24 12.82
CA PHE A 144 9.59 15.11 13.03
C PHE A 144 10.34 16.11 12.12
N PRO A 145 10.36 17.40 12.48
CA PRO A 145 11.06 18.41 11.71
C PRO A 145 12.58 18.14 11.69
N GLU A 146 13.23 18.52 10.59
CA GLU A 146 14.68 18.38 10.47
C GLU A 146 15.38 19.45 11.32
N THR A 147 16.29 19.02 12.19
CA THR A 147 17.02 19.91 13.10
C THR A 147 18.49 20.02 12.76
N ASN A 148 19.04 19.08 11.98
CA ASN A 148 20.48 18.98 11.74
C ASN A 148 20.83 19.18 10.26
N TYR A 149 20.77 20.44 9.81
CA TYR A 149 20.97 20.81 8.41
C TYR A 149 22.39 20.53 7.88
N GLU A 150 23.40 20.48 8.75
CA GLU A 150 24.80 20.20 8.39
C GLU A 150 25.05 18.70 8.12
N ALA A 151 24.20 17.82 8.67
CA ALA A 151 24.26 16.38 8.48
C ALA A 151 23.47 15.90 7.24
N ILE A 152 22.80 16.81 6.52
CA ILE A 152 22.00 16.48 5.34
C ILE A 152 22.91 15.87 4.27
N MET A 153 22.64 14.62 3.93
CA MET A 153 23.38 13.97 2.86
C MET A 153 23.10 14.63 1.52
N ASP A 154 24.15 15.22 0.96
CA ASP A 154 24.10 15.84 -0.35
C ASP A 154 24.07 14.76 -1.45
N ALA A 155 23.18 14.93 -2.43
CA ALA A 155 22.85 13.91 -3.43
C ALA A 155 24.02 13.57 -4.38
N LYS A 156 25.13 14.31 -4.31
CA LYS A 156 26.22 14.26 -5.30
C LYS A 156 26.96 12.91 -5.35
N HIS A 157 26.82 12.09 -4.32
CA HIS A 157 27.43 10.76 -4.21
C HIS A 157 26.43 9.61 -4.00
N LEU A 158 25.13 9.90 -4.01
CA LEU A 158 24.10 8.89 -3.83
C LEU A 158 23.88 8.16 -5.14
N LYS A 159 24.34 6.91 -5.22
CA LYS A 159 23.94 6.00 -6.30
C LYS A 159 22.79 5.14 -5.81
N VAL A 160 21.75 5.05 -6.63
CA VAL A 160 20.73 4.01 -6.50
C VAL A 160 21.43 2.68 -6.76
N THR A 161 21.77 1.95 -5.70
CA THR A 161 22.30 0.60 -5.81
C THR A 161 21.17 -0.33 -6.26
N GLY A 162 21.13 -0.62 -7.55
CA GLY A 162 20.41 -1.79 -8.05
C GLY A 162 21.24 -3.05 -7.82
N SER A 163 20.60 -4.18 -7.56
CA SER A 163 21.27 -5.48 -7.61
C SER A 163 21.91 -5.66 -8.99
N ARG A 164 23.24 -5.76 -9.04
CA ARG A 164 23.96 -6.16 -10.25
C ARG A 164 23.69 -7.64 -10.45
N HIS A 165 22.75 -7.96 -11.33
CA HIS A 165 22.58 -9.32 -11.83
C HIS A 165 23.54 -9.54 -12.99
N ASP A 166 24.13 -10.72 -13.06
CA ASP A 166 25.13 -11.05 -14.10
C ASP A 166 24.48 -11.30 -15.48
N SER A 167 23.18 -11.58 -15.51
CA SER A 167 22.41 -11.84 -16.73
C SER A 167 20.98 -11.33 -16.61
N LEU A 168 20.36 -11.01 -17.74
CA LEU A 168 18.93 -10.66 -17.81
C LEU A 168 18.07 -11.79 -17.23
N VAL A 169 18.42 -13.05 -17.51
CA VAL A 169 17.68 -14.21 -17.00
C VAL A 169 17.79 -14.30 -15.47
N ASP A 170 18.97 -13.98 -14.92
CA ASP A 170 19.17 -13.96 -13.47
C ASP A 170 18.32 -12.88 -12.79
N ALA A 171 18.24 -11.68 -13.38
CA ALA A 171 17.35 -10.62 -12.89
C ALA A 171 15.88 -11.07 -12.89
N ILE A 172 15.41 -11.69 -13.98
CA ILE A 172 14.03 -12.20 -14.06
C ILE A 172 13.76 -13.22 -12.96
N MET A 173 14.66 -14.19 -12.76
CA MET A 173 14.50 -15.22 -11.73
C MET A 173 14.50 -14.61 -10.33
N HIS A 174 15.40 -13.66 -10.05
CA HIS A 174 15.45 -12.99 -8.76
C HIS A 174 14.17 -12.19 -8.47
N GLY A 175 13.68 -11.42 -9.44
CA GLY A 175 12.40 -10.71 -9.35
C GLY A 175 11.22 -11.65 -9.13
N ALA A 176 11.19 -12.78 -9.84
CA ALA A 176 10.16 -13.80 -9.67
C ALA A 176 10.16 -14.40 -8.25
N PHE A 177 11.33 -14.81 -7.73
CA PHE A 177 11.44 -15.36 -6.38
C PHE A 177 11.07 -14.36 -5.29
N THR A 178 11.42 -13.08 -5.49
CA THR A 178 11.03 -12.00 -4.58
C THR A 178 9.51 -11.84 -4.59
N GLY A 179 8.90 -11.84 -5.77
CA GLY A 179 7.44 -11.84 -5.93
C GLY A 179 6.75 -13.05 -5.29
N VAL A 180 7.33 -14.25 -5.38
CA VAL A 180 6.80 -15.45 -4.69
C VAL A 180 6.79 -15.24 -3.18
N LYS A 181 7.90 -14.77 -2.59
CA LYS A 181 7.98 -14.52 -1.14
C LYS A 181 6.92 -13.51 -0.69
N ILE A 182 6.77 -12.42 -1.43
CA ILE A 182 5.77 -11.37 -1.14
C ILE A 182 4.35 -11.93 -1.28
N GLY A 183 4.05 -12.65 -2.37
CA GLY A 183 2.74 -13.22 -2.62
C GLY A 183 2.32 -14.24 -1.55
N VAL A 184 3.23 -15.14 -1.17
CA VAL A 184 2.98 -16.11 -0.09
C VAL A 184 2.78 -15.41 1.25
N ALA A 185 3.57 -14.39 1.57
CA ALA A 185 3.41 -13.62 2.79
C ALA A 185 2.04 -12.95 2.87
N ILE A 186 1.56 -12.37 1.77
CA ILE A 186 0.21 -11.77 1.67
C ILE A 186 -0.88 -12.82 1.87
N CYS A 187 -0.80 -13.96 1.17
CA CYS A 187 -1.78 -15.03 1.31
C CYS A 187 -1.81 -15.57 2.75
N ALA A 188 -0.65 -15.81 3.36
CA ALA A 188 -0.55 -16.28 4.74
C ALA A 188 -1.14 -15.26 5.73
N ALA A 189 -0.85 -13.97 5.56
CA ALA A 189 -1.41 -12.91 6.38
C ALA A 189 -2.94 -12.86 6.29
N LEU A 190 -3.50 -12.92 5.07
CA LEU A 190 -4.96 -12.92 4.86
C LEU A 190 -5.63 -14.18 5.42
N MET A 191 -5.01 -15.35 5.25
CA MET A 191 -5.51 -16.61 5.80
C MET A 191 -5.51 -16.62 7.34
N ALA A 192 -4.63 -15.86 7.99
CA ALA A 192 -4.62 -15.70 9.44
C ALA A 192 -5.62 -14.65 9.93
N VAL A 193 -5.67 -13.50 9.26
CA VAL A 193 -6.41 -12.32 9.72
C VAL A 193 -7.91 -12.43 9.45
N ILE A 194 -8.34 -12.90 8.27
CA ILE A 194 -9.77 -12.95 7.90
C ILE A 194 -10.57 -13.85 8.87
N PRO A 195 -10.16 -15.10 9.15
CA PRO A 195 -10.89 -15.95 10.09
C PRO A 195 -10.87 -15.40 11.51
N LEU A 196 -9.79 -14.73 11.91
CA LEU A 196 -9.70 -14.10 13.23
C LEU A 196 -10.72 -12.96 13.37
N ILE A 197 -10.86 -12.10 12.35
CA ILE A 197 -11.88 -11.05 12.32
C ILE A 197 -13.27 -11.68 12.44
N HIS A 198 -13.58 -12.70 11.63
CA HIS A 198 -14.88 -13.38 11.70
C HIS A 198 -15.14 -14.06 13.05
N ALA A 199 -14.11 -14.62 13.70
CA ALA A 199 -14.24 -15.21 15.02
C ALA A 199 -14.57 -14.15 16.08
N ILE A 200 -13.92 -12.98 16.00
CA ILE A 200 -14.20 -11.85 16.89
C ILE A 200 -15.59 -11.28 16.60
N ASP A 201 -15.96 -11.09 15.34
CA ASP A 201 -17.31 -10.63 14.93
C ASP A 201 -18.39 -11.58 15.44
N GLY A 202 -18.20 -12.89 15.34
CA GLY A 202 -19.13 -13.87 15.89
C GLY A 202 -19.30 -13.76 17.40
N PHE A 203 -18.20 -13.51 18.12
CA PHE A 203 -18.23 -13.28 19.57
C PHE A 203 -18.92 -11.95 19.94
N LEU A 204 -18.62 -10.87 19.23
CA LEU A 204 -19.28 -9.57 19.41
C LEU A 204 -20.77 -9.63 19.09
N PHE A 205 -21.15 -10.34 18.03
CA PHE A 205 -22.54 -10.52 17.66
C PHE A 205 -23.32 -11.27 18.74
N TRP A 206 -22.70 -12.28 19.37
CA TRP A 206 -23.27 -12.99 20.51
C TRP A 206 -23.46 -12.08 21.74
N ILE A 207 -22.50 -11.21 22.05
CA ILE A 207 -22.66 -10.21 23.12
C ILE A 207 -23.77 -9.21 22.75
N GLY A 208 -23.80 -8.74 21.51
CA GLY A 208 -24.78 -7.77 21.03
C GLY A 208 -26.22 -8.31 21.05
N SER A 209 -26.40 -9.63 20.92
CA SER A 209 -27.72 -10.27 21.01
C SER A 209 -28.20 -10.37 22.46
N LEU A 210 -27.29 -10.63 23.41
CA LEU A 210 -27.62 -10.64 24.85
C LEU A 210 -28.06 -9.27 25.38
N VAL A 211 -27.53 -8.18 24.81
CA VAL A 211 -27.87 -6.80 25.21
C VAL A 211 -28.97 -6.18 24.33
N HIS A 212 -29.52 -6.93 23.35
CA HIS A 212 -30.53 -6.46 22.38
C HIS A 212 -30.11 -5.21 21.58
N ILE A 213 -28.80 -4.98 21.39
CA ILE A 213 -28.28 -3.82 20.65
C ILE A 213 -28.25 -4.10 19.15
N ASN A 214 -28.21 -5.37 18.72
CA ASN A 214 -28.10 -5.75 17.31
C ASN A 214 -29.26 -5.19 16.46
N ASP A 215 -30.50 -5.26 16.95
CA ASP A 215 -31.67 -4.75 16.22
C ASP A 215 -31.64 -3.21 16.07
N TYR A 216 -31.11 -2.51 17.08
CA TYR A 216 -30.92 -1.06 17.06
C TYR A 216 -29.81 -0.63 16.08
N ILE A 217 -28.72 -1.42 16.00
CA ILE A 217 -27.64 -1.19 15.04
C ILE A 217 -28.14 -1.45 13.61
N ALA A 218 -28.87 -2.54 13.38
CA ALA A 218 -29.39 -2.89 12.05
C ALA A 218 -30.37 -1.82 11.51
N THR A 219 -31.19 -1.24 12.38
CA THR A 219 -32.13 -0.17 12.01
C THR A 219 -31.43 1.18 11.82
N SER A 220 -30.47 1.53 12.69
CA SER A 220 -29.72 2.81 12.61
C SER A 220 -28.74 2.86 11.43
N SER A 221 -28.24 1.71 10.99
CA SER A 221 -27.30 1.60 9.86
C SER A 221 -27.98 1.29 8.52
N ASN A 222 -29.32 1.35 8.46
CA ASN A 222 -30.10 1.07 7.25
C ASN A 222 -29.77 -0.32 6.64
N LYS A 223 -29.57 -1.33 7.50
CA LYS A 223 -29.15 -2.71 7.18
C LYS A 223 -27.79 -2.88 6.49
N SER A 224 -26.89 -1.91 6.63
CA SER A 224 -25.50 -2.11 6.17
C SER A 224 -24.69 -2.98 7.13
N PHE A 225 -25.12 -3.12 8.39
CA PHE A 225 -24.56 -4.06 9.36
C PHE A 225 -25.68 -4.84 10.04
N ASP A 226 -25.50 -6.16 10.16
CA ASP A 226 -26.49 -7.05 10.77
C ASP A 226 -26.48 -7.02 12.31
N GLY A 227 -25.43 -6.44 12.93
CA GLY A 227 -25.33 -6.31 14.38
C GLY A 227 -24.00 -5.72 14.84
N LEU A 228 -23.65 -5.92 16.11
CA LEU A 228 -22.37 -5.51 16.67
C LEU A 228 -21.23 -6.33 16.05
N SER A 229 -20.39 -5.67 15.26
CA SER A 229 -19.17 -6.25 14.67
C SER A 229 -17.99 -5.33 14.86
N LEU A 230 -16.79 -5.87 14.71
CA LEU A 230 -15.55 -5.11 14.68
C LEU A 230 -15.56 -4.10 13.54
N GLU A 231 -16.09 -4.49 12.37
CA GLU A 231 -16.31 -3.59 11.24
C GLU A 231 -17.18 -2.38 11.60
N TYR A 232 -18.25 -2.59 12.38
CA TYR A 232 -19.12 -1.51 12.84
C TYR A 232 -18.41 -0.58 13.84
N ILE A 233 -17.65 -1.14 14.80
CA ILE A 233 -16.90 -0.35 15.79
C ILE A 233 -15.84 0.51 15.09
N PHE A 234 -15.04 -0.09 14.22
CA PHE A 234 -14.03 0.67 13.46
C PHE A 234 -14.70 1.65 12.50
N GLY A 235 -15.81 1.28 11.87
CA GLY A 235 -16.61 2.18 11.04
C GLY A 235 -17.06 3.43 11.81
N LEU A 236 -17.53 3.27 13.06
CA LEU A 236 -17.94 4.39 13.91
C LEU A 236 -16.76 5.32 14.26
N ILE A 237 -15.59 4.75 14.55
CA ILE A 237 -14.36 5.53 14.83
C ILE A 237 -13.94 6.31 13.57
N PHE A 238 -13.95 5.64 12.40
CA PHE A 238 -13.54 6.26 11.14
C PHE A 238 -14.57 7.21 10.55
N ARG A 239 -15.85 7.12 10.97
CA ARG A 239 -16.89 8.10 10.62
C ARG A 239 -16.46 9.51 10.94
N PHE A 240 -15.82 9.70 12.10
CA PHE A 240 -15.32 11.00 12.52
C PHE A 240 -14.33 11.56 11.47
N PHE A 241 -13.36 10.76 11.04
CA PHE A 241 -12.39 11.17 10.02
C PHE A 241 -13.03 11.37 8.64
N ALA A 242 -13.96 10.50 8.25
CA ALA A 242 -14.65 10.57 6.96
C ALA A 242 -15.51 11.84 6.84
N PHE A 243 -16.09 12.30 7.94
CA PHE A 243 -16.80 13.59 7.98
C PHE A 243 -15.86 14.77 7.71
N PHE A 244 -14.66 14.78 8.31
CA PHE A 244 -13.65 15.82 8.03
C PHE A 244 -13.08 15.78 6.61
N MET A 245 -13.12 14.62 5.95
CA MET A 245 -12.81 14.49 4.52
C MET A 245 -13.93 15.04 3.61
N GLY A 246 -15.06 15.49 4.16
CA GLY A 246 -16.16 16.10 3.42
C GLY A 246 -17.23 15.12 2.91
N LEU A 247 -17.24 13.88 3.42
CA LEU A 247 -18.29 12.91 3.09
C LEU A 247 -19.56 13.18 3.92
N VAL A 248 -20.73 13.14 3.28
CA VAL A 248 -22.03 13.39 3.94
C VAL A 248 -23.08 12.37 3.49
N GLY A 249 -23.99 12.01 4.41
CA GLY A 249 -25.17 11.19 4.13
C GLY A 249 -24.86 9.72 3.88
N MET A 250 -25.57 9.07 2.95
CA MET A 250 -25.41 7.63 2.65
C MET A 250 -24.01 7.24 2.16
N LYS A 251 -23.24 8.19 1.61
CA LYS A 251 -21.84 7.94 1.21
C LYS A 251 -20.95 7.73 2.44
N LEU A 252 -21.26 8.38 3.56
CA LEU A 252 -20.50 8.24 4.81
C LEU A 252 -20.62 6.83 5.35
N CYS A 253 -21.84 6.28 5.48
CA CYS A 253 -22.06 4.91 5.97
C CYS A 253 -21.37 3.82 5.13
N LYS A 254 -21.39 3.97 3.79
CA LYS A 254 -20.68 3.02 2.90
C LYS A 254 -19.16 3.13 3.06
N TRP A 255 -18.64 4.34 3.24
CA TRP A 255 -17.21 4.59 3.44
C TRP A 255 -16.73 4.13 4.81
N GLU A 256 -17.54 4.25 5.86
CA GLU A 256 -17.23 3.75 7.21
C GLU A 256 -16.98 2.23 7.20
N ALA A 257 -17.89 1.48 6.58
CA ALA A 257 -17.76 0.03 6.43
C ALA A 257 -16.49 -0.35 5.65
N CYS A 258 -16.21 0.40 4.58
CA CYS A 258 -15.03 0.24 3.75
C CYS A 258 -13.73 0.52 4.54
N LEU A 259 -13.66 1.64 5.28
CA LEU A 259 -12.45 2.01 6.02
C LEU A 259 -12.18 1.07 7.19
N GLY A 260 -13.22 0.67 7.92
CA GLY A 260 -13.11 -0.29 9.01
C GLY A 260 -12.56 -1.63 8.52
N ARG A 261 -13.11 -2.16 7.42
CA ARG A 261 -12.63 -3.39 6.80
C ARG A 261 -11.20 -3.25 6.29
N ARG A 262 -10.85 -2.11 5.68
CA ARG A 262 -9.52 -1.84 5.12
C ARG A 262 -8.42 -1.79 6.19
N LEU A 263 -8.71 -1.22 7.36
CA LEU A 263 -7.74 -1.17 8.47
C LEU A 263 -7.46 -2.55 9.05
N LEU A 264 -8.48 -3.40 9.05
CA LEU A 264 -8.42 -4.75 9.61
C LEU A 264 -7.79 -5.76 8.66
N SER A 265 -8.08 -5.66 7.35
CA SER A 265 -7.55 -6.54 6.33
C SER A 265 -6.27 -6.01 5.66
N MET A 266 -5.55 -5.10 6.33
CA MET A 266 -4.23 -4.59 5.94
C MET A 266 -4.10 -4.14 4.47
N ASN A 267 -4.99 -3.29 3.92
CA ASN A 267 -4.88 -2.81 2.52
C ASN A 267 -4.70 -3.93 1.47
N LEU A 268 -5.24 -5.14 1.69
CA LEU A 268 -4.99 -6.29 0.80
C LEU A 268 -6.25 -6.91 0.22
N LEU A 269 -7.44 -6.53 0.69
CA LEU A 269 -8.71 -6.92 0.10
C LEU A 269 -9.17 -5.86 -0.91
N PRO A 270 -9.60 -6.27 -2.12
CA PRO A 270 -10.41 -5.44 -3.00
C PRO A 270 -11.84 -5.35 -2.45
N LEU A 271 -12.46 -4.18 -2.66
CA LEU A 271 -13.81 -3.82 -2.21
C LEU A 271 -14.91 -4.51 -3.01
#